data_AF-A0A117PYY3-F1
#
_entry.id   AF-A0A117PYY3-F1
#
_cell.length_a   1.000
_cell.length_b   1.000
_cell.length_c   1.000
_cell.angle_alpha   90.00
_cell.angle_beta   90.00
_cell.angle_gamma   90.00
#
_symmetry.space_group_name_H-M   'P 1'
#
loop_
_entity.id
_entity.type
_entity.pdbx_description
1 polymer ?
#
loop_
_entity_poly.entity_id
_entity_poly.type
_entity_poly.pdbx_seq_one_letter_code
_entity_poly.pdbx_strand_id
1 'polypeptide(L)' 'MEDVGVVRFAVLGSVRMWRGSVELEQGPPKRRALLALLLVRSGHPVPLHEIVDVLWGQTLPSAR' A
#
# COMPACT_ATOMS: atom_id res chain seq x y z
N MET A 1 13.67 25.01 0.45
CA MET A 1 12.87 24.46 -0.65
C MET A 1 12.12 23.27 -0.07
N GLU A 2 10.86 23.49 0.30
CA GLU A 2 10.05 22.41 0.87
C GLU A 2 9.83 21.32 -0.17
N ASP A 3 10.00 20.08 0.27
CA ASP A 3 9.96 18.89 -0.55
C ASP A 3 8.51 18.47 -0.87
N VAL A 4 7.74 19.40 -1.43
CA VAL A 4 6.27 19.31 -1.59
C VAL A 4 5.84 18.19 -2.55
N GLY A 5 6.79 17.55 -3.26
CA GLY A 5 6.52 16.48 -4.22
C GLY A 5 6.98 15.09 -3.82
N VAL A 6 7.92 14.94 -2.88
CA VAL A 6 8.49 13.60 -2.59
C VAL A 6 7.60 12.84 -1.62
N VAL A 7 7.22 11.65 -2.06
CA VAL A 7 6.52 10.66 -1.24
C VAL A 7 7.55 9.62 -0.77
N ARG A 8 7.61 9.40 0.54
CA ARG A 8 8.51 8.42 1.17
C ARG A 8 7.68 7.33 1.85
N PHE A 9 8.16 6.10 1.82
CA PHE A 9 7.54 4.96 2.47
C PHE A 9 8.54 4.22 3.35
N ALA A 10 8.08 3.72 4.49
CA ALA A 10 8.84 2.79 5.33
C ALA A 10 8.07 1.47 5.42
N VAL A 11 8.72 0.36 5.05
CA VAL A 11 8.10 -0.97 4.96
C VAL A 11 8.74 -2.02 5.87
N LEU A 12 9.92 -1.72 6.45
CA LEU A 12 10.63 -2.58 7.39
C LEU A 12 10.06 -2.41 8.82
N GLY A 13 8.78 -2.74 8.97
CA GLY A 13 7.98 -2.49 10.17
C GLY A 13 6.54 -2.16 9.79
N SER A 14 5.85 -1.41 10.63
CA SER A 14 4.53 -0.87 10.24
C SER A 14 4.68 0.04 9.02
N VAL A 15 3.83 -0.14 8.01
CA VAL A 15 3.90 0.61 6.74
C VAL A 15 3.61 2.08 6.97
N ARG A 16 4.60 2.98 6.91
CA ARG A 16 4.39 4.44 7.09
C ARG A 16 4.58 5.21 5.79
N MET A 17 3.97 6.39 5.68
CA MET A 17 4.05 7.26 4.50
C MET A 17 4.26 8.72 4.90
N TRP A 18 5.11 9.42 4.16
CA TRP A 18 5.29 10.86 4.29
C TRP A 18 5.10 11.56 2.94
N ARG A 19 4.59 12.78 2.97
CA ARG A 19 4.67 13.74 1.87
C ARG A 19 5.51 14.92 2.33
N GLY A 20 6.68 15.11 1.73
CA GLY A 20 7.70 16.00 2.27
C GLY A 20 8.10 15.57 3.68
N SER A 21 7.83 16.43 4.68
CA SER A 21 8.05 16.17 6.11
C SER A 21 6.80 15.71 6.87
N VAL A 22 5.62 15.74 6.25
CA VAL A 22 4.35 15.43 6.92
C VAL A 22 4.08 13.93 6.86
N GLU A 23 3.99 13.28 8.03
CA GLU A 23 3.52 11.89 8.13
C GLU A 23 2.02 11.83 7.85
N LEU A 24 1.63 10.91 6.98
CA LEU A 24 0.24 10.72 6.57
C LEU A 24 -0.36 9.52 7.29
N GLU A 25 -1.60 9.67 7.75
CA GLU A 25 -2.34 8.56 8.34
C GLU A 25 -2.51 7.43 7.34
N GLN A 26 -2.19 6.23 7.81
CA GLN A 26 -2.31 5.04 7.02
C GLN A 26 -3.76 4.58 7.11
N GLY A 27 -4.44 4.50 5.96
CA GLY A 27 -5.85 4.13 5.91
C GLY A 27 -6.16 2.72 6.46
N PRO A 28 -7.38 2.20 6.21
CA PRO A 28 -7.81 0.91 6.74
C PRO A 28 -6.82 -0.24 6.44
N PRO A 29 -6.77 -1.32 7.26
CA PRO A 29 -5.78 -2.39 7.13
C PRO A 29 -5.61 -2.94 5.70
N LYS A 30 -6.70 -3.15 4.97
CA LYS A 30 -6.66 -3.61 3.57
C LYS A 30 -6.00 -2.62 2.62
N ARG A 31 -6.21 -1.31 2.81
CA ARG A 31 -5.55 -0.26 2.01
C ARG A 31 -4.05 -0.24 2.26
N ARG A 32 -3.61 -0.45 3.51
CA ARG A 32 -2.18 -0.56 3.85
C ARG A 32 -1.55 -1.81 3.26
N ALA A 33 -2.25 -2.94 3.31
CA ALA A 33 -1.78 -4.19 2.70
C ALA A 33 -1.65 -4.04 1.17
N LEU A 34 -2.62 -3.40 0.52
CA LEU A 34 -2.55 -3.11 -0.92
C LEU A 34 -1.34 -2.23 -1.25
N LEU A 35 -1.15 -1.15 -0.50
CA LEU A 35 -0.01 -0.25 -0.68
C LEU A 35 1.32 -1.00 -0.48
N ALA A 36 1.42 -1.84 0.55
CA ALA A 36 2.61 -2.66 0.79
C ALA A 36 2.91 -3.61 -0.38
N LEU A 37 1.88 -4.29 -0.91
CA LEU A 37 2.02 -5.16 -2.09
C LEU A 37 2.57 -4.39 -3.29
N LEU A 38 2.02 -3.21 -3.57
CA LEU A 38 2.48 -2.38 -4.69
C LEU A 38 3.91 -1.85 -4.48
N LEU A 39 4.30 -1.55 -3.24
CA LEU A 39 5.67 -1.13 -2.92
C LEU A 39 6.68 -2.27 -3.09
N VAL A 40 6.32 -3.49 -2.66
CA VAL A 40 7.14 -4.69 -2.85
C VAL A 40 7.35 -5.00 -4.34
N ARG A 41 6.33 -4.76 -5.16
CA ARG A 41 6.36 -4.96 -6.62
C ARG A 41 6.60 -3.66 -7.40
N SER A 42 7.23 -2.67 -6.77
CA SER A 42 7.42 -1.35 -7.41
C SER A 42 8.08 -1.45 -8.78
N GLY A 43 7.58 -0.66 -9.75
CA GLY A 43 8.05 -0.68 -11.13
C GLY A 43 7.45 -1.79 -12.01
N HIS A 44 6.64 -2.69 -11.45
CA HIS A 44 6.01 -3.78 -12.19
C HIS A 44 4.47 -3.76 -12.03
N PRO A 45 3.70 -4.05 -13.10
CA PRO A 45 2.26 -4.26 -12.98
C PRO A 45 1.95 -5.44 -12.06
N VAL A 46 0.98 -5.28 -11.19
CA VAL A 46 0.42 -6.37 -10.37
C VAL A 46 -0.97 -6.70 -10.90
N PRO A 47 -1.23 -7.93 -11.36
CA PRO A 47 -2.54 -8.30 -11.88
C PRO A 47 -3.60 -8.31 -10.77
N LEU A 48 -4.84 -8.01 -11.15
CA LEU A 48 -5.94 -7.86 -10.18
C LEU A 48 -6.19 -9.13 -9.36
N HIS A 49 -6.08 -10.32 -9.97
CA HIS A 49 -6.28 -11.58 -9.25
C HIS A 49 -5.25 -11.75 -8.13
N GLU A 50 -3.97 -11.40 -8.36
CA GLU A 50 -2.93 -11.47 -7.33
C GLU A 50 -3.21 -10.46 -6.20
N ILE A 51 -3.70 -9.27 -6.52
CA ILE A 51 -4.14 -8.30 -5.51
C ILE A 51 -5.26 -8.89 -4.65
N VAL A 52 -6.23 -9.55 -5.28
CA VAL A 52 -7.36 -10.13 -4.57
C VAL A 52 -6.92 -11.29 -3.67
N ASP A 53 -6.08 -12.19 -4.19
CA ASP A 53 -5.55 -13.33 -3.43
C ASP A 53 -4.73 -12.88 -2.22
N VAL A 54 -3.94 -11.81 -2.35
CA VAL A 54 -3.14 -11.28 -1.23
C VAL A 54 -4.01 -10.61 -0.18
N LEU A 55 -5.04 -9.86 -0.58
CA LEU A 55 -5.87 -9.07 0.35
C LEU A 55 -6.97 -9.88 1.05
N TRP A 56 -7.45 -10.95 0.42
CA TRP A 56 -8.56 -11.76 0.92
C TRP A 56 -8.20 -13.24 1.10
N GLY A 57 -7.00 -13.68 0.71
CA GLY A 57 -6.63 -15.10 0.72
C GLY A 57 -7.45 -15.89 -0.30
N GLN A 58 -7.66 -17.18 -0.04
CA GLN A 58 -8.52 -18.03 -0.87
C GLN A 58 -10.02 -17.81 -0.64
N THR A 59 -10.39 -16.86 0.21
CA THR A 59 -11.77 -16.55 0.54
C THR A 59 -12.13 -15.20 -0.06
N LEU A 60 -12.63 -15.22 -1.29
CA LEU A 60 -13.23 -14.03 -1.89
C LEU A 60 -14.31 -13.48 -0.95
N PRO A 61 -14.38 -12.15 -0.75
CA PRO A 61 -15.52 -11.56 -0.07
C PRO A 61 -16.75 -11.88 -0.92
N SER A 62 -17.74 -12.52 -0.32
CA SER A 62 -19.05 -12.69 -0.95
C SER A 62 -19.57 -11.32 -1.37
N ALA A 63 -19.69 -11.08 -2.67
CA ALA A 63 -20.26 -9.85 -3.20
C ALA A 63 -21.67 -9.68 -2.63
N ARG A 64 -21.94 -8.53 -2.02
CA ARG A 64 -23.28 -8.11 -1.60
C ARG A 64 -23.69 -6.93 -2.45
#